data_AF-A0A8X6P3U3-F1
#
_entry.id   AF-A0A8X6P3U3-F1
#
_cell.length_a   1.000
_cell.length_b   1.000
_cell.length_c   1.000
_cell.angle_alpha   90.00
_cell.angle_beta   90.00
_cell.angle_gamma   90.00
#
_symmetry.space_group_name_H-M   'P 1'
#
loop_
_entity.id
_entity.type
_entity.pdbx_description
1 polymer ?
#
loop_
_entity_poly.entity_id
_entity_poly.type
_entity_poly.pdbx_seq_one_letter_code
_entity_poly.pdbx_strand_id
1 'polypeptide(L)'
;MGFAKSLLLNIILFFLGKVRRVIDTLSEIAFGWYYEGKHEELPPIKDSCLLEPAHVLAAKIRCRQISSTEVVKAYINRIRQVQPIVNAIVDERFSEAIQEAQEIDKFLKETTITDNELAEEKPFLGIPVTIKEAIAVK
;
A
#
# COMPACT_ATOMS: atom_id res chain seq x y z
N MET A 1 2.48 -23.98 -48.24
CA MET A 1 2.50 -24.45 -46.82
C MET A 1 2.20 -23.35 -45.78
N GLY A 2 2.32 -22.05 -46.10
CA GLY A 2 2.04 -20.95 -45.16
C GLY A 2 0.55 -20.58 -44.98
N PHE A 3 -0.26 -20.70 -46.04
CA PHE A 3 -1.67 -20.29 -46.01
C PHE A 3 -2.54 -21.16 -45.08
N ALA A 4 -2.42 -22.49 -45.19
CA ALA A 4 -3.17 -23.42 -44.34
C ALA A 4 -2.78 -23.30 -42.86
N LYS A 5 -1.49 -23.03 -42.55
CA LYS A 5 -1.03 -22.78 -41.17
C LYS A 5 -1.60 -21.48 -40.60
N SER A 6 -1.64 -20.41 -41.39
CA SER A 6 -2.25 -19.13 -41.00
C SER A 6 -3.76 -19.26 -40.77
N LEU A 7 -4.47 -19.98 -41.65
CA LEU A 7 -5.89 -20.26 -41.49
C LEU A 7 -6.17 -21.10 -40.23
N LEU A 8 -5.41 -22.18 -40.02
CA LEU A 8 -5.51 -23.03 -38.83
C LEU A 8 -5.24 -22.22 -37.55
N LEU A 9 -4.20 -21.37 -37.56
CA LEU A 9 -3.87 -20.51 -36.42
C LEU A 9 -5.01 -19.53 -36.10
N ASN A 10 -5.60 -18.89 -37.11
CA ASN A 10 -6.73 -17.98 -36.91
C ASN A 10 -7.97 -18.68 -36.37
N ILE A 11 -8.24 -19.91 -36.81
CA ILE A 11 -9.32 -20.74 -36.26
C ILE A 11 -9.03 -21.07 -34.79
N ILE A 12 -7.82 -21.52 -34.47
CA ILE A 12 -7.40 -21.81 -33.09
C ILE A 12 -7.55 -20.56 -32.20
N LEU A 13 -7.04 -19.41 -32.64
CA LEU A 13 -7.15 -18.15 -31.89
C LEU A 13 -8.61 -17.71 -31.71
N PHE A 14 -9.46 -17.90 -32.72
CA PHE A 14 -10.89 -17.62 -32.62
C PHE A 14 -11.57 -18.50 -31.55
N PHE A 15 -11.28 -19.81 -31.56
CA PHE A 15 -11.80 -20.73 -30.55
C PHE A 15 -11.27 -20.40 -29.15
N LEU A 16 -9.97 -20.14 -28.99
CA LEU A 16 -9.38 -19.71 -27.72
C LEU A 16 -10.01 -18.41 -27.20
N GLY A 17 -10.29 -17.45 -28.09
CA GLY A 17 -10.98 -16.20 -27.74
C GLY A 17 -12.45 -16.39 -27.35
N LYS A 18 -13.12 -17.43 -27.85
CA LYS A 18 -14.47 -17.81 -27.39
C LYS A 18 -14.42 -18.51 -26.04
N VAL A 19 -13.48 -19.43 -25.85
CA VAL A 19 -13.26 -20.13 -24.57
C VAL A 19 -12.93 -19.13 -23.47
N ARG A 20 -12.00 -18.19 -23.71
CA ARG A 20 -11.67 -17.12 -22.76
C ARG A 20 -12.90 -16.31 -22.38
N ARG A 21 -13.70 -15.85 -23.35
CA ARG A 21 -14.94 -15.10 -23.06
C ARG A 21 -15.92 -15.87 -22.19
N VAL A 22 -16.08 -17.18 -22.44
CA VAL A 22 -16.93 -18.03 -21.61
C VAL A 22 -16.37 -18.15 -20.20
N ILE A 23 -15.07 -18.37 -20.05
CA ILE A 23 -14.41 -18.42 -18.73
C ILE A 23 -14.56 -17.09 -17.98
N ASP A 24 -14.34 -15.96 -18.65
CA ASP A 24 -14.47 -14.63 -18.06
C ASP A 24 -15.92 -14.40 -17.57
N THR A 25 -16.93 -14.66 -18.41
CA THR A 25 -18.35 -14.53 -18.00
C THR A 25 -18.74 -15.47 -16.86
N LEU A 26 -18.28 -16.73 -16.89
CA LEU A 26 -18.54 -17.67 -15.79
C LEU A 26 -17.85 -17.24 -14.50
N SER A 27 -16.63 -16.70 -14.60
CA SER A 27 -15.89 -16.18 -13.45
C SER A 27 -16.58 -14.95 -12.87
N GLU A 28 -17.04 -14.02 -13.70
CA GLU A 28 -17.82 -12.85 -13.26
C GLU A 28 -19.10 -13.26 -12.53
N ILE A 29 -19.84 -14.25 -13.04
CA ILE A 29 -21.05 -14.75 -12.36
C ILE A 29 -20.69 -15.42 -11.02
N ALA A 30 -19.68 -16.31 -11.02
CA ALA A 30 -19.29 -17.05 -9.83
C ALA A 30 -18.72 -16.13 -8.73
N PHE A 31 -17.84 -15.19 -9.10
CA PHE A 31 -17.29 -14.21 -8.18
C PHE A 31 -18.34 -13.16 -7.77
N GLY A 32 -19.23 -12.78 -8.68
CA GLY A 32 -20.39 -11.95 -8.36
C GLY A 32 -21.20 -12.55 -7.23
N TRP A 33 -21.62 -13.81 -7.34
CA TRP A 33 -22.34 -14.51 -6.28
C TRP A 33 -21.52 -14.75 -5.01
N TYR A 34 -20.21 -14.99 -5.14
CA TYR A 34 -19.35 -15.26 -3.98
C TYR A 34 -19.02 -14.00 -3.16
N TYR A 35 -18.93 -12.83 -3.82
CA TYR A 35 -18.57 -11.56 -3.19
C TYR A 35 -19.76 -10.61 -2.97
N GLU A 36 -20.93 -10.83 -3.59
CA GLU A 36 -22.16 -10.09 -3.29
C GLU A 36 -22.48 -10.17 -1.79
N GLY A 37 -22.60 -9.01 -1.14
CA GLY A 37 -23.04 -8.89 0.25
C GLY A 37 -21.96 -9.03 1.32
N LYS A 38 -20.68 -9.26 0.98
CA LYS A 38 -19.57 -9.37 1.95
C LYS A 38 -18.82 -8.05 2.17
N HIS A 39 -19.52 -6.93 2.22
CA HIS A 39 -18.90 -5.66 2.56
C HIS A 39 -19.04 -5.42 4.05
N GLU A 40 -18.01 -5.81 4.81
CA GLU A 40 -17.87 -5.37 6.19
C GLU A 40 -17.52 -3.88 6.23
N GLU A 41 -18.23 -3.11 7.05
CA GLU A 41 -17.93 -1.70 7.24
C GLU A 41 -16.59 -1.53 7.94
N LEU A 42 -15.78 -0.58 7.46
CA LEU A 42 -14.53 -0.27 8.12
C LEU A 42 -14.79 0.41 9.46
N PRO A 43 -14.07 0.02 10.52
CA PRO A 43 -14.18 0.72 11.79
C PRO A 43 -13.72 2.18 11.63
N PRO A 44 -14.31 3.12 12.39
CA PRO A 44 -14.00 4.54 12.28
C PRO A 44 -12.53 4.82 12.62
N ILE A 45 -11.98 5.84 11.97
CA ILE A 45 -10.62 6.32 12.22
C ILE A 45 -10.63 7.12 13.52
N LYS A 46 -9.78 6.71 14.49
CA LYS A 46 -9.68 7.35 15.81
C LYS A 46 -8.47 8.27 15.94
N ASP A 47 -7.34 7.88 15.34
CA ASP A 47 -6.11 8.67 15.35
C ASP A 47 -6.18 9.75 14.27
N SER A 48 -6.16 11.02 14.67
CA SER A 48 -6.28 12.15 13.73
C SER A 48 -5.10 12.25 12.77
N CYS A 49 -3.92 11.78 13.16
CA CYS A 49 -2.74 11.78 12.30
C CYS A 49 -2.94 10.96 11.02
N LEU A 50 -3.80 9.93 11.04
CA LEU A 50 -4.12 9.10 9.86
C LEU A 50 -4.92 9.87 8.79
N LEU A 51 -5.50 11.02 9.16
CA LEU A 51 -6.27 11.90 8.29
C LEU A 51 -5.42 13.06 7.75
N GLU A 52 -4.17 13.18 8.19
CA GLU A 52 -3.29 14.26 7.78
C GLU A 52 -2.51 13.92 6.50
N PRO A 53 -2.34 14.87 5.58
CA PRO A 53 -1.47 14.66 4.42
C PRO A 53 -0.02 14.42 4.83
N ALA A 54 0.70 13.59 4.06
CA ALA A 54 2.09 13.24 4.33
C ALA A 54 3.03 14.45 4.53
N HIS A 55 2.85 15.53 3.74
CA HIS A 55 3.66 16.73 3.88
C HIS A 55 3.40 17.49 5.19
N VAL A 56 2.17 17.43 5.71
CA VAL A 56 1.81 18.01 7.01
C VAL A 56 2.43 17.20 8.14
N LEU A 57 2.29 15.87 8.11
CA LEU A 57 2.94 14.99 9.08
C LEU A 57 4.45 15.16 9.07
N ALA A 58 5.07 15.28 7.89
CA ALA A 58 6.52 15.42 7.78
C ALA A 58 6.98 16.75 8.38
N ALA A 59 6.23 17.83 8.17
CA ALA A 59 6.48 19.11 8.82
C ALA A 59 6.35 19.00 10.34
N LYS A 60 5.29 18.36 10.85
CA LYS A 60 5.11 18.14 12.29
C LYS A 60 6.23 17.32 12.92
N ILE A 61 6.71 16.29 12.23
CA ILE A 61 7.83 15.44 12.66
C ILE A 61 9.12 16.28 12.73
N ARG A 62 9.47 17.01 11.67
CA ARG A 62 10.65 17.89 11.66
C ARG A 62 10.58 18.93 12.78
N CYS A 63 9.42 19.55 12.98
CA CYS A 63 9.19 20.52 14.05
C CYS A 63 8.97 19.88 15.44
N ARG A 64 9.17 18.56 15.59
CA ARG A 64 9.08 17.80 16.85
C ARG A 64 7.72 17.92 17.57
N GLN A 65 6.65 18.15 16.81
CA GLN A 65 5.27 18.23 17.30
C GLN A 65 4.64 16.84 17.46
N ILE A 66 5.08 15.88 16.65
CA ILE A 66 4.74 14.46 16.74
C ILE A 66 5.99 13.65 16.42
N SER A 67 6.15 12.48 17.04
CA SER A 67 7.29 11.61 16.74
C SER A 67 7.02 10.72 15.52
N SER A 68 8.08 10.39 14.77
CA SER A 68 8.03 9.39 13.70
C SER A 68 7.53 8.05 14.23
N THR A 69 8.00 7.63 15.41
CA THR A 69 7.57 6.38 16.07
C THR A 69 6.07 6.35 16.34
N GLU A 70 5.49 7.47 16.79
CA GLU A 70 4.05 7.57 17.05
C GLU A 70 3.23 7.46 15.77
N VAL A 71 3.65 8.17 14.71
CA VAL A 71 3.01 8.09 13.39
C VAL A 71 3.05 6.66 12.86
N VAL A 72 4.23 6.02 12.82
CA VAL A 72 4.39 4.65 12.32
C VAL A 72 3.54 3.66 13.12
N LYS A 73 3.51 3.76 14.45
CA LYS A 73 2.66 2.89 15.28
C LYS A 73 1.17 3.11 15.03
N ALA A 74 0.73 4.36 14.81
CA ALA A 74 -0.66 4.64 14.46
C ALA A 74 -1.07 3.96 13.15
N TYR A 75 -0.23 4.03 12.11
CA TYR A 75 -0.49 3.35 10.84
C TYR A 75 -0.48 1.82 10.99
N ILE A 76 0.46 1.24 11.74
CA ILE A 76 0.50 -0.21 12.01
C ILE A 76 -0.77 -0.67 12.74
N ASN A 77 -1.21 0.08 13.75
CA ASN A 77 -2.43 -0.23 14.48
C ASN A 77 -3.65 -0.16 13.57
N ARG A 78 -3.73 0.85 12.69
CA ARG A 78 -4.80 0.95 11.70
C ARG A 78 -4.78 -0.22 10.72
N ILE A 79 -3.61 -0.61 10.22
CA ILE A 79 -3.46 -1.75 9.32
C ILE A 79 -3.98 -3.03 10.01
N ARG A 80 -3.53 -3.32 11.24
CA ARG A 80 -4.00 -4.49 12.00
C ARG A 80 -5.51 -4.50 12.19
N GLN A 81 -6.11 -3.32 12.37
CA GLN A 81 -7.54 -3.17 12.56
C GLN A 81 -8.35 -3.46 11.29
N VAL A 82 -7.86 -3.07 10.11
CA VAL A 82 -8.63 -3.16 8.85
C VAL A 82 -8.19 -4.29 7.92
N GLN A 83 -7.00 -4.85 8.13
CA GLN A 83 -6.46 -5.91 7.27
C GLN A 83 -7.37 -7.14 7.17
N PRO A 84 -8.08 -7.60 8.22
CA PRO A 84 -9.03 -8.70 8.07
C PRO A 84 -10.18 -8.41 7.09
N ILE A 85 -10.50 -7.13 6.87
CA ILE A 85 -11.58 -6.67 5.99
C ILE A 85 -11.05 -6.38 4.58
N VAL A 86 -9.95 -5.63 4.48
CA VAL A 86 -9.42 -5.11 3.21
C VAL A 86 -8.42 -6.08 2.56
N ASN A 87 -7.70 -6.85 3.38
CA ASN A 87 -6.67 -7.79 2.95
C ASN A 87 -5.65 -7.19 1.96
N ALA A 88 -5.16 -5.98 2.23
CA ALA A 88 -4.28 -5.23 1.32
C ALA A 88 -2.79 -5.49 1.52
N ILE A 89 -2.37 -5.90 2.73
CA ILE A 89 -0.98 -6.17 3.07
C ILE A 89 -0.66 -7.65 2.86
N VAL A 90 0.30 -7.96 2.00
CA VAL A 90 0.73 -9.34 1.72
C VAL A 90 1.86 -9.77 2.65
N ASP A 91 2.76 -8.84 2.99
CA ASP A 91 3.90 -9.06 3.86
C ASP A 91 4.15 -7.80 4.72
N GLU A 92 4.70 -7.98 5.92
CA GLU A 92 4.93 -6.90 6.89
C GLU A 92 6.39 -6.77 7.33
N ARG A 93 6.88 -5.53 7.46
CA ARG A 93 8.19 -5.16 8.04
C ARG A 93 8.02 -4.21 9.23
N PHE A 94 7.03 -4.48 10.07
CA PHE A 94 6.60 -3.54 11.11
C PHE A 94 7.67 -3.31 12.19
N SER A 95 8.42 -4.34 12.54
CA SER A 95 9.47 -4.24 13.55
C SER A 95 10.60 -3.33 13.09
N GLU A 96 11.05 -3.51 11.85
CA GLU A 96 12.07 -2.71 11.19
C GLU A 96 11.59 -1.26 11.02
N ALA A 97 10.36 -1.06 10.55
CA ALA A 97 9.78 0.28 10.40
C ALA A 97 9.70 1.04 11.73
N ILE A 98 9.39 0.36 12.84
CA ILE A 98 9.40 0.97 14.18
C ILE A 98 10.84 1.33 14.60
N GLN A 99 11.81 0.46 14.33
CA GLN A 99 13.22 0.74 14.64
C GLN A 99 13.74 1.95 13.85
N GLU A 100 13.51 1.99 12.54
CA GLU A 100 13.89 3.11 11.67
C GLU A 100 13.23 4.42 12.13
N ALA A 101 11.97 4.36 12.57
CA ALA A 101 11.27 5.52 13.13
C ALA A 101 11.90 6.04 14.43
N GLN A 102 12.35 5.13 15.32
CA GLN A 102 13.06 5.49 16.55
C GLN A 102 14.42 6.12 16.26
N GLU A 103 15.12 5.64 15.24
CA GLU A 103 16.39 6.21 14.78
C GLU A 103 16.19 7.64 14.25
N ILE A 104 15.10 7.90 13.51
CA ILE A 104 14.72 9.25 13.08
C ILE A 104 14.42 10.16 14.27
N ASP A 105 13.65 9.68 15.25
CA ASP A 105 13.34 10.45 16.46
C ASP A 105 14.59 10.78 17.27
N LYS A 106 15.57 9.86 17.33
CA LYS A 106 16.87 10.10 17.95
C LYS A 106 17.68 11.13 17.15
N PHE A 107 17.77 10.97 15.83
CA PHE A 107 18.44 11.90 14.94
C PHE A 107 17.88 13.33 15.11
N LEU A 108 16.57 13.50 15.16
CA LEU A 108 15.94 14.81 15.35
C LEU A 108 16.23 15.45 16.71
N LYS A 109 16.53 14.65 17.74
CA LYS A 109 16.95 15.18 19.06
C LYS A 109 18.40 15.66 19.06
N GLU A 110 19.26 15.03 18.26
CA GLU A 110 20.72 15.24 18.29
C GLU A 110 21.21 16.17 17.16
N THR A 111 20.43 16.33 16.09
CA THR A 111 20.81 17.08 14.90
C THR A 111 20.90 18.59 15.15
N THR A 112 21.87 19.24 14.51
CA THR A 112 22.02 20.70 14.42
C THR A 112 21.44 21.28 13.13
N ILE A 113 20.95 20.42 12.23
CA ILE A 113 20.33 20.83 10.96
C ILE A 113 19.00 21.52 11.26
N THR A 114 18.76 22.65 10.61
CA THR A 114 17.54 23.43 10.79
C THR A 114 16.33 22.73 10.18
N ASP A 115 15.13 23.04 10.67
CA ASP A 115 13.89 22.45 10.16
C ASP A 115 13.66 22.77 8.66
N ASN A 116 14.16 23.92 8.19
CA ASN A 116 14.11 24.32 6.78
C ASN A 116 15.05 23.49 5.91
N GLU A 117 16.30 23.30 6.32
CA GLU A 117 17.25 22.42 5.62
C GLU A 117 16.74 20.98 5.58
N LEU A 118 16.16 20.49 6.69
CA LEU A 118 15.51 19.19 6.72
C LEU A 118 14.31 19.10 5.78
N ALA A 119 13.56 20.19 5.58
CA ALA A 119 12.44 20.22 4.64
C ALA A 119 12.91 20.12 3.18
N GLU A 120 14.05 20.73 2.85
CA GLU A 120 14.64 20.66 1.51
C GLU A 120 15.31 19.31 1.24
N GLU A 121 16.13 18.82 2.15
CA GLU A 121 16.90 17.58 1.96
C GLU A 121 16.09 16.32 2.22
N LYS A 122 15.14 16.37 3.16
CA LYS A 122 14.37 15.20 3.65
C LYS A 122 12.89 15.53 3.77
N PRO A 123 12.22 15.87 2.65
CA PRO A 123 10.84 16.38 2.65
C PRO A 123 9.82 15.42 3.29
N PHE A 124 10.09 14.11 3.29
CA PHE A 124 9.26 13.06 3.87
C PHE A 124 9.91 12.34 5.06
N LEU A 125 10.84 12.99 5.77
CA LEU A 125 11.49 12.41 6.96
C LEU A 125 10.46 11.88 7.97
N GLY A 126 10.55 10.59 8.30
CA GLY A 126 9.70 9.93 9.29
C GLY A 126 8.31 9.51 8.80
N ILE A 127 8.02 9.64 7.50
CA ILE A 127 6.73 9.22 6.94
C ILE A 127 6.74 7.73 6.57
N PRO A 128 5.78 6.93 7.07
CA PRO A 128 5.63 5.54 6.63
C PRO A 128 5.13 5.46 5.19
N VAL A 129 5.59 4.45 4.46
CA VAL A 129 5.12 4.11 3.10
C VAL A 129 4.91 2.61 2.97
N THR A 130 4.02 2.23 2.04
CA THR A 130 3.84 0.84 1.63
C THR A 130 4.22 0.71 0.16
N ILE A 131 4.93 -0.36 -0.17
CA ILE A 131 5.43 -0.63 -1.52
C ILE A 131 4.69 -1.83 -2.08
N LYS A 132 4.41 -1.82 -3.39
CA LYS A 132 3.81 -2.96 -4.08
C LYS A 132 4.75 -4.16 -3.99
N GLU A 133 4.24 -5.32 -3.59
CA GLU A 133 5.02 -6.55 -3.36
C GLU A 133 5.91 -6.96 -4.56
N ALA A 134 5.47 -6.67 -5.78
CA ALA A 134 6.28 -6.90 -6.99
C ALA A 134 7.58 -6.06 -7.09
N ILE A 135 7.83 -5.15 -6.15
CA ILE A 135 9.03 -4.33 -6.07
C ILE A 135 9.82 -4.78 -4.84
N ALA A 136 11.05 -5.25 -5.07
CA ALA A 136 11.94 -5.67 -4.00
C ALA A 136 12.27 -4.50 -3.05
N VAL A 137 12.11 -4.75 -1.75
CA VAL A 137 12.50 -3.85 -0.67
C VAL A 137 13.46 -4.62 0.23
N LYS A 138 14.49 -3.93 0.71
CA LYS A 138 15.49 -4.49 1.63
C LYS A 138 14.93 -4.61 3.04
#